data_AF-A0A9E3SUQ2-F1
#
_entry.id   AF-A0A9E3SUQ2-F1
#
_cell.length_a   1.000
_cell.length_b   1.000
_cell.length_c   1.000
_cell.angle_alpha   90.00
_cell.angle_beta   90.00
_cell.angle_gamma   90.00
#
_symmetry.space_group_name_H-M   'P 1'
#
loop_
_entity.id
_entity.type
_entity.pdbx_description
1 polymer ?
#
loop_
_entity_poly.entity_id
_entity_poly.type
_entity_poly.pdbx_seq_one_letter_code
_entity_poly.pdbx_strand_id
1 'polypeptide(L)'
;MMSVSDDNPIPQTKKLALGAVTLVLWLATVALGFLAFVAFQDILTTGVAFLIARQPDIGVVAARGWITTARNVSTILGGLGWLAIMVGGMEYHFRHVGQRGSWRMFAWTLGIELALIVGGALLV
;
A
#
# COMPACT_ATOMS: atom_id res chain seq x y z
N MET A 1 -2.13 -37.88 -29.51
CA MET A 1 -1.88 -36.47 -29.14
C MET A 1 -0.88 -36.48 -27.98
N MET A 2 0.39 -36.20 -28.25
CA MET A 2 1.44 -36.12 -27.24
C MET A 2 1.33 -34.80 -26.47
N SER A 3 1.23 -34.86 -25.14
CA SER A 3 1.40 -33.71 -24.27
C SER A 3 2.84 -33.21 -24.40
N VAL A 4 3.03 -32.07 -25.06
CA VAL A 4 4.27 -31.30 -24.92
C VAL A 4 4.30 -30.84 -23.46
N SER A 5 5.00 -31.59 -22.62
CA SER A 5 5.35 -31.14 -21.28
C SER A 5 6.38 -30.03 -21.45
N ASP A 6 5.89 -28.79 -21.52
CA ASP A 6 6.70 -27.56 -21.42
C ASP A 6 7.27 -27.37 -19.99
N ASP A 7 7.71 -28.47 -19.37
CA ASP A 7 8.53 -28.46 -18.17
C ASP A 7 9.97 -28.19 -18.61
N ASN A 8 10.22 -26.97 -19.10
CA ASN A 8 11.57 -26.43 -19.08
C ASN A 8 11.74 -25.79 -17.69
N PRO A 9 12.30 -26.52 -16.70
CA PRO A 9 12.47 -25.97 -15.37
C PRO A 9 13.30 -24.69 -15.49
N ILE A 10 12.75 -23.57 -15.02
CA ILE A 10 13.46 -22.29 -15.00
C ILE A 10 14.85 -22.55 -14.40
N PRO A 11 15.95 -22.22 -15.12
CA PRO A 11 17.30 -22.39 -14.62
C PRO A 11 17.43 -21.84 -13.21
N GLN A 12 18.11 -22.57 -12.32
CA GLN A 12 18.22 -22.21 -10.90
C GLN A 12 18.75 -20.77 -10.69
N THR A 13 19.66 -20.33 -11.57
CA THR A 13 20.17 -18.95 -11.61
C THR A 13 19.09 -17.91 -11.90
N LYS A 14 18.16 -18.20 -12.83
CA LYS A 14 17.02 -17.32 -13.13
C LYS A 14 16.01 -17.29 -11.99
N LYS A 15 15.77 -18.42 -11.31
CA LYS A 15 14.92 -18.46 -10.10
C LYS A 15 15.48 -17.60 -8.97
N LEU A 16 16.79 -17.68 -8.73
CA LEU A 16 17.47 -16.84 -7.73
C LEU A 16 17.39 -15.36 -8.09
N ALA A 17 17.65 -15.00 -9.35
CA ALA A 17 17.52 -13.62 -9.82
C ALA A 17 16.09 -13.08 -9.66
N LEU A 18 15.08 -13.86 -10.03
CA LEU A 18 13.68 -13.49 -9.85
C LEU A 18 13.29 -13.34 -8.38
N GLY A 19 13.82 -14.20 -7.50
CA GLY A 19 13.64 -14.10 -6.06
C GLY A 19 14.22 -12.79 -5.52
N ALA A 20 15.44 -12.44 -5.93
CA ALA A 20 16.08 -11.19 -5.54
C ALA A 20 15.30 -9.96 -6.02
N VAL A 21 14.85 -9.93 -7.28
CA VAL A 21 14.02 -8.84 -7.81
C VAL A 21 12.69 -8.74 -7.05
N THR A 22 12.04 -9.87 -6.77
CA THR A 22 10.80 -9.92 -5.98
C THR A 22 11.00 -9.31 -4.59
N LEU A 23 12.10 -9.66 -3.91
CA LEU A 23 12.42 -9.11 -2.60
C LEU A 23 12.65 -7.60 -2.65
N VAL A 24 13.40 -7.12 -3.64
CA VAL A 24 13.65 -5.68 -3.81
C VAL A 24 12.34 -4.92 -4.07
N LEU A 25 11.49 -5.44 -4.95
CA LEU A 25 10.20 -4.82 -5.24
C LEU A 25 9.26 -4.85 -4.05
N TRP A 26 9.26 -5.94 -3.28
CA TRP A 26 8.50 -6.02 -2.04
C TRP A 26 8.99 -4.97 -1.05
N LEU A 27 10.30 -4.85 -0.80
CA LEU A 27 10.86 -3.81 0.07
C LEU A 27 10.52 -2.39 -0.41
N ALA A 28 10.57 -2.15 -1.72
CA ALA A 28 10.18 -0.87 -2.31
C ALA A 28 8.68 -0.57 -2.08
N THR A 29 7.82 -1.57 -2.27
CA THR A 29 6.38 -1.49 -1.98
C THR A 29 6.16 -1.19 -0.50
N VAL A 30 6.90 -1.84 0.40
CA VAL A 30 6.85 -1.55 1.84
C VAL A 30 7.22 -0.09 2.15
N ALA A 31 8.33 0.41 1.60
CA ALA A 31 8.72 1.79 1.84
C ALA A 31 7.70 2.78 1.26
N LEU A 32 7.22 2.54 0.04
CA LEU A 32 6.26 3.39 -0.64
C LEU A 32 4.90 3.37 0.03
N GLY A 33 4.40 2.21 0.44
CA GLY A 33 3.11 2.13 1.10
C GLY A 33 3.11 2.73 2.51
N PHE A 34 4.25 2.76 3.21
CA PHE A 34 4.39 3.59 4.42
C PHE A 34 4.25 5.09 4.11
N LEU A 35 4.91 5.57 3.04
CA LEU A 35 4.77 6.98 2.60
C LEU A 35 3.33 7.27 2.13
N ALA A 36 2.71 6.36 1.39
CA ALA A 36 1.33 6.47 0.94
C ALA A 36 0.35 6.50 2.12
N PHE A 37 0.65 5.76 3.18
CA PHE A 37 -0.13 5.80 4.42
C PHE A 37 -0.03 7.16 5.13
N VAL A 38 1.15 7.77 5.17
CA VAL A 38 1.31 9.15 5.69
C VAL A 38 0.52 10.13 4.82
N ALA A 39 0.64 10.06 3.50
CA ALA A 39 -0.13 10.90 2.58
C ALA A 39 -1.64 10.71 2.77
N PHE A 40 -2.11 9.47 2.95
CA PHE A 40 -3.50 9.17 3.26
C PHE A 40 -3.97 9.84 4.56
N GLN A 41 -3.13 9.87 5.60
CA GLN A 41 -3.46 10.58 6.85
C GLN A 41 -3.66 12.08 6.61
N ASP A 42 -2.82 12.70 5.79
CA ASP A 42 -2.95 14.13 5.45
C ASP A 42 -4.23 14.40 4.65
N ILE A 43 -4.54 13.56 3.66
CA ILE A 43 -5.79 13.62 2.89
C ILE A 43 -7.00 13.52 3.82
N LEU A 44 -7.01 12.51 4.70
CA LEU A 44 -8.11 12.23 5.60
C LEU A 44 -8.34 13.39 6.59
N THR A 45 -7.27 13.82 7.26
CA THR A 45 -7.37 14.88 8.27
C THR A 45 -7.73 16.22 7.65
N THR A 46 -7.23 16.53 6.46
CA THR A 46 -7.63 17.71 5.67
C THR A 46 -9.10 17.63 5.27
N GLY A 47 -9.57 16.47 4.79
CA GLY A 47 -10.98 16.26 4.46
C GLY A 47 -11.90 16.44 5.66
N VAL A 48 -11.54 15.90 6.83
CA VAL A 48 -12.27 16.08 8.08
C VAL A 48 -12.28 17.56 8.50
N ALA A 49 -11.14 18.23 8.44
CA ALA A 49 -11.05 19.66 8.76
C ALA A 49 -11.95 20.51 7.84
N PHE A 50 -11.97 20.21 6.54
CA PHE A 50 -12.83 20.88 5.58
C PHE A 50 -14.32 20.68 5.86
N LEU A 51 -14.72 19.45 6.21
CA LEU A 51 -16.12 19.15 6.57
C LEU A 51 -16.54 19.90 7.84
N ILE A 52 -15.66 19.97 8.84
CA ILE A 52 -15.92 20.70 10.08
C ILE A 52 -15.99 22.21 9.85
N ALA A 53 -15.11 22.76 9.01
CA ALA A 53 -15.09 24.19 8.69
C ALA A 53 -16.40 24.70 8.06
N ARG A 54 -17.22 23.80 7.50
CA ARG A 54 -18.55 24.11 6.96
C ARG A 54 -19.66 24.15 8.02
N GLN A 55 -19.36 23.77 9.27
CA GLN A 55 -20.33 23.73 10.36
C GLN A 55 -20.15 24.96 11.27
N PRO A 56 -21.13 25.87 11.36
CA PRO A 56 -20.98 27.13 12.08
C PRO A 56 -20.88 26.97 13.61
N ASP A 57 -21.40 25.87 14.15
CA ASP A 57 -21.56 25.68 15.61
C ASP A 57 -20.40 24.90 16.26
N ILE A 58 -19.43 24.44 15.47
CA ILE A 58 -18.32 23.63 15.99
C ILE A 58 -17.20 24.55 16.48
N GLY A 59 -17.07 24.67 17.80
CA GLY A 59 -15.94 25.37 18.42
C GLY A 59 -14.59 24.69 18.15
N VAL A 60 -13.51 25.48 18.22
CA VAL A 60 -12.13 25.06 17.91
C VAL A 60 -11.69 23.81 18.70
N VAL A 61 -12.07 23.70 19.97
CA VAL A 61 -11.73 22.54 20.82
C VAL A 61 -12.38 21.25 20.30
N ALA A 62 -13.67 21.31 19.95
CA ALA A 62 -14.39 20.18 19.40
C ALA A 62 -13.84 19.78 18.02
N ALA A 63 -13.52 20.75 17.17
CA ALA A 63 -12.90 20.50 15.87
C ALA A 63 -11.57 19.74 15.99
N ARG A 64 -10.69 20.15 16.90
CA ARG A 64 -9.43 19.45 17.19
C ARG A 64 -9.67 18.03 17.69
N GLY A 65 -10.68 17.83 18.53
CA GLY A 65 -11.09 16.50 19.01
C GLY A 65 -11.45 15.57 17.86
N TRP A 66 -12.30 16.03 16.93
CA TRP A 66 -12.70 15.24 15.76
C TRP A 66 -11.53 14.88 14.84
N ILE A 67 -10.66 15.84 14.52
CA ILE A 67 -9.48 15.60 13.66
C ILE A 67 -8.54 14.58 14.34
N THR A 68 -8.29 14.73 15.63
CA THR A 68 -7.43 13.82 16.41
C THR A 68 -8.02 12.41 16.45
N THR A 69 -9.32 12.29 16.70
CA THR A 69 -10.01 10.99 16.69
C THR A 69 -9.93 10.33 15.31
N ALA A 70 -10.20 11.06 14.23
CA ALA A 70 -10.11 10.54 12.87
C ALA A 70 -8.70 10.04 12.55
N ARG A 71 -7.66 10.80 12.93
CA ARG A 71 -6.25 10.41 12.79
C ARG A 71 -5.94 9.14 13.59
N ASN A 72 -6.34 9.07 14.86
CA ASN A 72 -6.05 7.92 15.71
C ASN A 72 -6.72 6.64 15.20
N VAL A 73 -8.01 6.71 14.86
CA VAL A 73 -8.78 5.57 14.35
C VAL A 73 -8.18 5.07 13.04
N SER A 74 -7.94 5.97 12.08
CA SER A 74 -7.33 5.60 10.81
C SER A 74 -5.88 5.12 10.97
N THR A 75 -5.15 5.62 11.97
CA THR A 75 -3.79 5.16 12.25
C THR A 75 -3.79 3.70 12.71
N ILE A 76 -4.69 3.35 13.62
CA ILE A 76 -4.84 1.98 14.12
C ILE A 76 -5.28 1.05 12.98
N LEU A 77 -6.36 1.40 12.28
CA LEU A 77 -6.92 0.55 11.22
C LEU A 77 -5.96 0.42 10.04
N GLY A 78 -5.39 1.52 9.58
CA GLY A 78 -4.45 1.52 8.47
C GLY A 78 -3.12 0.88 8.86
N GLY A 79 -2.65 1.00 10.10
CA GLY A 79 -1.47 0.29 10.60
C GLY A 79 -1.67 -1.23 10.61
N LEU A 80 -2.85 -1.71 11.05
CA LEU A 80 -3.20 -3.13 10.98
C LEU A 80 -3.30 -3.63 9.54
N GLY A 81 -3.95 -2.87 8.66
CA GLY A 81 -4.03 -3.18 7.23
C GLY A 81 -2.65 -3.21 6.57
N TRP A 82 -1.80 -2.25 6.91
CA TRP A 82 -0.42 -2.18 6.44
C TRP A 82 0.39 -3.42 6.83
N LEU A 83 0.31 -3.84 8.10
CA LEU A 83 0.95 -5.07 8.57
C LEU A 83 0.43 -6.31 7.83
N ALA A 84 -0.88 -6.39 7.60
CA ALA A 84 -1.47 -7.50 6.84
C ALA A 84 -0.94 -7.56 5.40
N ILE A 85 -0.79 -6.40 4.74
CA ILE A 85 -0.22 -6.31 3.38
C ILE A 85 1.27 -6.67 3.39
N MET A 86 2.05 -6.19 4.37
CA MET A 86 3.47 -6.54 4.50
C MET A 86 3.65 -8.06 4.61
N VAL A 87 3.01 -8.67 5.61
CA VAL A 87 3.19 -10.11 5.91
C VAL A 87 2.56 -10.97 4.82
N GLY A 88 1.30 -10.71 4.49
CA GLY A 88 0.56 -11.49 3.49
C GLY A 88 1.11 -11.31 2.08
N GLY A 89 1.53 -10.09 1.72
CA GLY A 89 2.18 -9.80 0.45
C GLY A 89 3.52 -10.51 0.31
N MET A 90 4.33 -10.52 1.38
CA MET A 90 5.60 -11.25 1.39
C MET A 90 5.36 -12.75 1.11
N GLU A 91 4.50 -13.39 1.90
CA GLU A 91 4.17 -14.81 1.76
C GLU A 91 3.60 -15.13 0.37
N TYR A 92 2.71 -14.28 -0.14
CA TYR A 92 2.13 -14.45 -1.46
C TYR A 92 3.19 -14.37 -2.56
N HIS A 93 4.03 -13.33 -2.56
CA HIS A 93 5.03 -13.12 -3.60
C HIS A 93 6.10 -14.20 -3.60
N PHE A 94 6.52 -14.71 -2.43
CA PHE A 94 7.45 -15.84 -2.34
C PHE A 94 6.86 -17.15 -2.87
N ARG A 95 5.57 -17.41 -2.67
CA ARG A 95 4.91 -18.59 -3.22
C ARG A 95 4.66 -18.53 -4.73
N HIS A 96 4.55 -17.31 -5.28
CA HIS A 96 4.20 -17.09 -6.69
C HIS A 96 5.29 -16.36 -7.48
N VAL A 97 6.56 -16.50 -7.08
CA VAL A 97 7.70 -15.89 -7.77
C VAL A 97 7.70 -16.29 -9.24
N GLY A 98 7.86 -15.30 -10.13
CA GLY A 98 7.93 -15.51 -11.58
C GLY A 98 6.57 -15.71 -12.26
N GLN A 99 5.46 -15.76 -11.52
CA GLN A 99 4.13 -15.87 -12.12
C GLN A 99 3.58 -14.49 -12.52
N ARG A 100 2.93 -14.39 -13.68
CA ARG A 100 2.32 -13.14 -14.17
C ARG A 100 1.34 -12.50 -13.16
N GLY A 101 0.60 -13.32 -12.41
CA GLY A 101 -0.32 -12.84 -11.37
C GLY A 101 0.38 -12.05 -10.26
N SER A 102 1.55 -12.51 -9.83
CA SER A 102 2.38 -11.84 -8.82
C SER A 102 2.84 -10.46 -9.27
N TRP A 103 3.30 -10.35 -10.52
CA TRP A 103 3.72 -9.07 -11.12
C TRP A 103 2.57 -8.09 -11.29
N ARG A 104 1.38 -8.59 -11.65
CA ARG A 104 0.18 -7.77 -11.75
C ARG A 104 -0.22 -7.20 -10.39
N MET A 105 -0.14 -7.99 -9.32
CA MET A 105 -0.41 -7.50 -7.96
C MET A 105 0.57 -6.40 -7.56
N PHE A 106 1.88 -6.57 -7.81
CA PHE A 106 2.85 -5.49 -7.57
C PHE A 106 2.51 -4.20 -8.30
N ALA A 107 2.18 -4.28 -9.59
CA ALA A 107 1.85 -3.11 -10.39
C ALA A 107 0.61 -2.37 -9.85
N TRP A 108 -0.42 -3.11 -9.42
CA TRP A 108 -1.61 -2.51 -8.81
C TRP A 108 -1.30 -1.86 -7.46
N THR A 109 -0.56 -2.53 -6.58
CA THR A 109 -0.19 -1.98 -5.27
C THR A 109 0.63 -0.70 -5.44
N LEU A 110 1.67 -0.73 -6.27
CA LEU A 110 2.49 0.45 -6.57
C LEU A 110 1.67 1.59 -7.18
N GLY A 111 0.74 1.28 -8.09
CA GLY A 111 -0.13 2.29 -8.70
C GLY A 111 -1.00 3.00 -7.67
N ILE A 112 -1.56 2.25 -6.71
CA ILE A 112 -2.37 2.81 -5.62
C ILE A 112 -1.49 3.64 -4.66
N GLU A 113 -0.33 3.13 -4.27
CA GLU A 113 0.60 3.83 -3.38
C GLU A 113 1.05 5.17 -3.99
N LEU A 114 1.44 5.16 -5.27
CA LEU A 114 1.83 6.37 -5.98
C LEU A 114 0.67 7.36 -6.10
N ALA A 115 -0.55 6.88 -6.39
CA ALA A 115 -1.72 7.75 -6.47
C ALA A 115 -2.02 8.46 -5.14
N LEU A 116 -1.89 7.74 -4.01
CA LEU A 116 -2.05 8.32 -2.69
C LEU A 116 -0.97 9.36 -2.36
N ILE A 117 0.29 9.05 -2.66
CA ILE A 117 1.42 9.97 -2.44
C ILE A 117 1.22 11.25 -3.26
N VAL A 118 0.92 11.12 -4.56
CA VAL A 118 0.68 12.28 -5.43
C VAL A 118 -0.55 13.06 -4.98
N GLY A 119 -1.65 12.38 -4.65
CA GLY A 119 -2.87 13.01 -4.17
C GLY A 119 -2.66 13.80 -2.88
N GLY A 120 -1.92 13.23 -1.92
CA GLY A 120 -1.57 13.93 -0.67
C GLY A 120 -0.66 15.13 -0.92
N ALA A 121 0.34 14.98 -1.78
CA ALA A 121 1.24 16.08 -2.14
C ALA A 121 0.53 17.26 -2.84
N LEU A 122 -0.61 17.02 -3.49
CA LEU A 122 -1.42 18.07 -4.13
C LEU A 122 -2.36 18.81 -3.16
N LEU A 123 -2.53 18.30 -1.93
CA LEU A 123 -3.44 18.86 -0.92
C LEU A 123 -2.71 19.68 0.16
N VAL A 124 -1.38 19.68 0.14
CA VAL A 124 -0.49 20.51 0.96
C VAL A 124 -0.15 21.79 0.21
#